data_AF-A0A2A7AR80-F1
#
_entry.id   AF-A0A2A7AR80-F1
#
_cell.length_a   1.000
_cell.length_b   1.000
_cell.length_c   1.000
_cell.angle_alpha   90.00
_cell.angle_beta   90.00
_cell.angle_gamma   90.00
#
_symmetry.space_group_name_H-M   'P 1'
#
loop_
_entity.id
_entity.type
_entity.pdbx_description
1 polymer ?
#
loop_
_entity_poly.entity_id
_entity_poly.type
_entity_poly.pdbx_seq_one_letter_code
_entity_poly.pdbx_strand_id
1 'polypeptide(L)'
;MKEKIQSIKLNGMLCIIFIAITYLVTLNIENGFFHPNWWWMSNNFALTVSGGIAVGFAAGLAYAIQEYKNCKSETEAKLFFAAGWLYSTFSHMDKNITEALENPQQPAIESLLKTYVSEGNQANEIIKQTEYITILRNELKTNIENFKIEECAKVQEILRQAYFYYDIALNETKIDDLRSNKINRTVLISDPKVKRTLEILRKEIEDELPRMESLAEMVDRQTRKKYHWEEYKKYSDSHCASVTKLNGFEEFLKGGGTL
;
A
#
# COMPACT_ATOMS: atom_id res chain seq x y z
N MET A 1 6.96 9.22 10.75
CA MET A 1 5.88 10.16 11.18
C MET A 1 6.02 10.73 12.60
N LYS A 2 6.40 9.93 13.63
CA LYS A 2 6.55 10.43 15.02
C LYS A 2 7.50 11.63 15.13
N GLU A 3 8.62 11.58 14.41
CA GLU A 3 9.60 12.67 14.33
C GLU A 3 9.01 13.98 13.79
N LYS A 4 8.12 13.90 12.79
CA LYS A 4 7.45 15.08 12.22
C LYS A 4 6.52 15.74 13.25
N ILE A 5 5.80 14.95 14.03
CA ILE A 5 4.99 15.46 15.16
C ILE A 5 5.87 16.08 16.24
N GLN A 6 7.00 15.47 16.57
CA GLN A 6 7.96 16.03 17.52
C GLN A 6 8.52 17.37 17.04
N SER A 7 8.85 17.48 15.75
CA SER A 7 9.28 18.74 15.12
C SER A 7 8.22 19.83 15.23
N ILE A 8 6.94 19.52 14.96
CA ILE A 8 5.83 20.45 15.15
C ILE A 8 5.72 20.90 16.62
N LYS A 9 5.79 19.97 17.58
CA LYS A 9 5.72 20.28 19.01
C LYS A 9 6.86 21.18 19.46
N LEU A 10 8.08 20.89 19.04
CA LEU A 10 9.27 21.66 19.39
C LEU A 10 9.21 23.08 18.81
N ASN A 11 8.98 23.20 17.49
CA ASN A 11 8.87 24.50 16.83
C ASN A 11 7.70 25.32 17.38
N GLY A 12 6.57 24.69 17.69
CA GLY A 12 5.42 25.33 18.31
C GLY A 12 5.73 25.88 19.70
N MET A 13 6.36 25.07 20.56
CA MET A 13 6.75 25.48 21.91
C MET A 13 7.72 26.67 21.88
N LEU A 14 8.78 26.58 21.07
CA LEU A 14 9.79 27.64 20.97
C LEU A 14 9.20 28.91 20.36
N CYS A 15 8.32 28.80 19.36
CA CYS A 15 7.60 29.93 18.79
C CYS A 15 6.78 30.67 19.86
N ILE A 16 6.00 29.95 20.69
CA ILE A 16 5.20 30.56 21.77
C ILE A 16 6.10 31.28 22.79
N ILE A 17 7.20 30.64 23.21
CA ILE A 17 8.14 31.22 24.18
C ILE A 17 8.73 32.53 23.65
N PHE A 18 9.24 32.53 22.41
CA PHE A 18 9.88 33.72 21.85
C PHE A 18 8.88 34.83 21.47
N ILE A 19 7.63 34.48 21.11
CA ILE A 19 6.55 35.47 20.98
C ILE A 19 6.25 36.12 22.33
N ALA A 20 6.14 35.33 23.41
CA ALA A 20 5.90 35.86 24.74
C ALA A 20 7.04 36.77 25.22
N ILE A 21 8.31 36.37 25.00
CA ILE A 21 9.47 37.21 25.31
C ILE A 21 9.44 38.51 24.51
N THR A 22 9.19 38.43 23.20
CA THR A 22 9.11 39.61 22.32
C THR A 22 8.01 40.56 22.79
N TYR A 23 6.83 40.04 23.13
CA TYR A 23 5.72 40.81 23.66
C TYR A 23 6.07 41.49 25.00
N LEU A 24 6.70 40.78 25.93
CA LEU A 24 7.14 41.33 27.21
C LEU A 24 8.19 42.44 27.02
N VAL A 25 9.13 42.27 26.08
CA VAL A 25 10.12 43.30 25.75
C VAL A 25 9.44 44.54 25.17
N THR A 26 8.45 44.38 24.28
CA THR A 26 7.67 45.50 23.73
C THR A 26 6.91 46.25 24.83
N LEU A 27 6.16 45.53 25.66
CA LEU A 27 5.43 46.14 26.80
C LEU A 27 6.36 46.90 27.74
N ASN A 28 7.56 46.37 27.93
CA ASN A 28 8.57 46.99 28.77
C ASN A 28 9.12 48.29 28.16
N ILE A 29 9.32 48.33 26.84
CA ILE A 29 9.69 49.55 26.10
C ILE A 29 8.58 50.62 26.21
N GLU A 30 7.31 50.22 26.07
CA GLU A 30 6.17 51.14 26.09
C GLU A 30 5.86 51.69 27.49
N ASN A 31 5.88 50.84 28.52
CA ASN A 31 5.51 51.22 29.88
C ASN A 31 6.70 51.71 30.74
N GLY A 32 7.94 51.56 30.26
CA GLY A 32 9.15 51.99 30.99
C GLY A 32 9.38 51.25 32.32
N PHE A 33 8.79 50.06 32.50
CA PHE A 33 8.80 49.33 33.78
C PHE A 33 10.19 48.81 34.15
N PHE A 34 11.03 48.51 33.15
CA PHE A 34 12.39 47.98 33.29
C PHE A 34 13.27 48.53 32.16
N HIS A 35 14.30 49.30 32.47
CA HIS A 35 15.29 49.73 31.48
C HIS A 35 16.58 48.94 31.69
N PRO A 36 16.72 47.73 31.13
CA PRO A 36 17.99 47.02 31.14
C PRO A 36 18.96 47.79 30.24
N ASN A 37 19.72 48.68 30.85
CA ASN A 37 20.84 49.38 30.23
C ASN A 37 22.11 48.57 30.50
N TRP A 38 22.07 47.27 30.20
CA TRP A 38 23.23 46.41 30.34
C TRP A 38 24.21 46.75 29.22
N TRP A 39 25.50 46.85 29.55
CA TRP A 39 26.56 47.22 28.60
C TRP A 39 26.61 46.36 27.32
N TRP A 40 25.97 45.19 27.32
CA TRP A 40 25.94 44.25 26.20
C TRP A 40 24.53 44.02 25.59
N MET A 41 23.45 44.57 26.16
CA MET A 41 22.10 44.29 25.67
C MET A 41 21.15 45.47 25.90
N SER A 42 20.72 46.10 24.79
CA SER A 42 19.67 47.12 24.79
C SER A 42 18.29 46.50 24.54
N ASN A 43 17.23 47.19 24.97
CA ASN A 43 15.85 46.77 24.69
C ASN A 43 15.56 46.59 23.19
N ASN A 44 16.08 47.49 22.34
CA ASN A 44 15.90 47.40 20.89
C ASN A 44 16.62 46.17 20.33
N PHE A 45 17.84 45.89 20.79
CA PHE A 45 18.56 44.69 20.39
C PHE A 45 17.83 43.41 20.84
N ALA A 46 17.37 43.36 22.10
CA ALA A 46 16.60 42.24 22.62
C ALA A 46 15.31 42.00 21.83
N LEU A 47 14.59 43.07 21.47
CA LEU A 47 13.39 43.00 20.64
C LEU A 47 13.68 42.46 19.23
N THR A 48 14.72 42.98 18.58
CA THR A 48 15.10 42.53 17.23
C THR A 48 15.52 41.07 17.22
N VAL A 49 16.32 40.64 18.19
CA VAL A 49 16.78 39.24 18.30
C VAL A 49 15.61 38.31 18.64
N SER A 50 14.80 38.63 19.65
CA SER A 50 13.67 37.78 20.05
C SER A 50 12.63 37.70 18.94
N GLY A 51 12.33 38.82 18.28
CA GLY A 51 11.40 38.88 17.15
C GLY A 51 11.92 38.08 15.95
N GLY A 52 13.21 38.21 15.61
CA GLY A 52 13.84 37.43 14.54
C GLY A 52 13.80 35.92 14.82
N ILE A 53 14.09 35.50 16.06
CA ILE A 53 14.00 34.10 16.48
C ILE A 53 12.53 33.60 16.43
N ALA A 54 11.58 34.42 16.89
CA ALA A 54 10.16 34.08 16.83
C ALA A 54 9.68 33.86 15.39
N VAL A 55 10.06 34.74 14.46
CA VAL A 55 9.76 34.58 13.02
C VAL A 55 10.41 33.32 12.46
N GLY A 56 11.67 33.03 12.82
CA GLY A 56 12.36 31.80 12.43
C GLY A 56 11.61 30.53 12.86
N PHE A 57 11.19 30.46 14.13
CA PHE A 57 10.40 29.32 14.62
C PHE A 57 8.98 29.27 14.05
N ALA A 58 8.35 30.42 13.76
CA ALA A 58 7.06 30.45 13.08
C ALA A 58 7.17 29.89 11.66
N ALA A 59 8.20 30.27 10.91
CA ALA A 59 8.48 29.71 9.58
C ALA A 59 8.82 28.21 9.66
N GLY A 60 9.65 27.79 10.63
CA GLY A 60 9.96 26.39 10.89
C GLY A 60 8.72 25.56 11.27
N LEU A 61 7.80 26.11 12.05
CA LEU A 61 6.53 25.48 12.38
C LEU A 61 5.64 25.33 11.15
N ALA A 62 5.51 26.38 10.32
CA ALA A 62 4.76 26.32 9.07
C ALA A 62 5.31 25.24 8.13
N TYR A 63 6.64 25.17 8.00
CA TYR A 63 7.32 24.12 7.23
C TYR A 63 7.04 22.72 7.80
N ALA A 64 7.20 22.53 9.12
CA ALA A 64 6.96 21.24 9.76
C ALA A 64 5.50 20.76 9.61
N ILE A 65 4.53 21.68 9.68
CA ILE A 65 3.12 21.38 9.43
C ILE A 65 2.90 20.97 7.98
N GLN A 66 3.50 21.69 7.01
CA GLN A 66 3.35 21.37 5.60
C GLN A 66 3.99 20.02 5.26
N GLU A 67 5.19 19.76 5.78
CA GLU A 67 5.90 18.50 5.60
C GLU A 67 5.11 17.32 6.18
N TYR A 68 4.50 17.51 7.36
CA TYR A 68 3.60 16.53 7.95
C TYR A 68 2.38 16.25 7.07
N LYS A 69 1.74 17.28 6.49
CA LYS A 69 0.60 17.12 5.58
C LYS A 69 0.99 16.35 4.32
N ASN A 70 2.14 16.65 3.74
CA ASN A 70 2.65 15.96 2.55
C ASN A 70 2.91 14.48 2.86
N CYS A 71 3.66 14.19 3.92
CA CYS A 71 3.97 12.81 4.33
C CYS A 71 2.70 12.01 4.67
N LYS A 72 1.71 12.66 5.31
CA LYS A 72 0.39 12.08 5.56
C LYS A 72 -0.30 11.69 4.25
N SER A 73 -0.41 12.60 3.29
CA SER A 73 -1.05 12.32 2.00
C SER A 73 -0.32 11.26 1.18
N GLU A 74 1.01 11.20 1.27
CA GLU A 74 1.82 10.19 0.60
C GLU A 74 1.60 8.81 1.21
N THR A 75 1.57 8.72 2.55
CA THR A 75 1.29 7.48 3.28
C THR A 75 -0.12 6.96 2.97
N GLU A 76 -1.10 7.87 2.88
CA GLU A 76 -2.46 7.55 2.48
C GLU A 76 -2.54 6.99 1.06
N ALA A 77 -1.88 7.65 0.11
CA ALA A 77 -1.81 7.16 -1.27
C ALA A 77 -1.14 5.78 -1.33
N LYS A 78 0.00 5.61 -0.65
CA LYS A 78 0.77 4.36 -0.64
C LYS A 78 -0.05 3.18 -0.15
N LEU A 79 -0.80 3.35 0.95
CA LEU A 79 -1.66 2.27 1.45
C LEU A 79 -2.86 2.01 0.53
N PHE A 80 -3.53 3.06 0.06
CA PHE A 80 -4.66 2.90 -0.85
C PHE A 80 -4.25 2.10 -2.09
N PHE A 81 -3.17 2.51 -2.76
CA PHE A 81 -2.70 1.82 -3.96
C PHE A 81 -2.17 0.41 -3.66
N ALA A 82 -1.55 0.17 -2.51
CA ALA A 82 -1.12 -1.18 -2.15
C ALA A 82 -2.31 -2.11 -1.86
N ALA A 83 -3.35 -1.63 -1.17
CA ALA A 83 -4.56 -2.40 -0.93
C ALA A 83 -5.31 -2.69 -2.24
N GLY A 84 -5.46 -1.68 -3.11
CA GLY A 84 -6.07 -1.85 -4.43
C GLY A 84 -5.28 -2.78 -5.34
N TRP A 85 -3.94 -2.68 -5.32
CA TRP A 85 -3.09 -3.60 -6.06
C TRP A 85 -3.24 -5.04 -5.56
N LEU A 86 -3.22 -5.26 -4.23
CA LEU A 86 -3.39 -6.58 -3.66
C LEU A 86 -4.75 -7.20 -4.04
N TYR A 87 -5.83 -6.42 -3.95
CA TYR A 87 -7.16 -6.83 -4.43
C TYR A 87 -7.13 -7.21 -5.91
N SER A 88 -6.55 -6.35 -6.75
CA SER A 88 -6.47 -6.56 -8.20
C SER A 88 -5.73 -7.86 -8.53
N THR A 89 -4.59 -8.09 -7.88
CA THR A 89 -3.80 -9.32 -8.03
C THR A 89 -4.63 -10.57 -7.66
N PHE A 90 -5.33 -10.56 -6.53
CA PHE A 90 -6.14 -11.71 -6.10
C PHE A 90 -7.36 -11.92 -7.00
N SER A 91 -8.03 -10.86 -7.44
CA SER A 91 -9.12 -10.89 -8.43
C SER A 91 -8.64 -11.50 -9.76
N HIS A 92 -7.42 -11.15 -10.19
CA HIS A 92 -6.81 -11.72 -11.39
C HIS A 92 -6.46 -13.20 -11.23
N MET A 93 -5.95 -13.59 -10.06
CA MET A 93 -5.70 -15.01 -9.76
C MET A 93 -7.01 -15.81 -9.77
N ASP A 94 -8.06 -15.33 -9.11
CA ASP A 94 -9.38 -15.97 -9.08
C ASP A 94 -9.94 -16.17 -10.49
N LYS A 95 -9.93 -15.12 -11.32
CA LYS A 95 -10.43 -15.22 -12.70
C LYS A 95 -9.61 -16.20 -13.54
N ASN A 96 -8.28 -16.13 -13.48
CA ASN A 96 -7.41 -17.04 -14.23
C ASN A 96 -7.61 -18.50 -13.80
N ILE A 97 -7.77 -18.76 -12.50
CA ILE A 97 -8.04 -20.09 -11.98
C ILE A 97 -9.43 -20.57 -12.44
N THR A 98 -10.45 -19.72 -12.35
CA THR A 98 -11.81 -20.00 -12.80
C THR A 98 -11.82 -20.37 -14.28
N GLU A 99 -11.21 -19.55 -15.13
CA GLU A 99 -11.16 -19.82 -16.57
C GLU A 99 -10.37 -21.09 -16.91
N ALA A 100 -9.28 -21.37 -16.17
CA ALA A 100 -8.55 -22.64 -16.34
C ALA A 100 -9.44 -23.84 -15.99
N LEU A 101 -10.18 -23.79 -14.87
CA LEU A 101 -11.09 -24.85 -14.43
C LEU A 101 -12.28 -25.04 -15.37
N GLU A 102 -12.77 -23.97 -16.01
CA GLU A 102 -13.81 -24.02 -17.05
C GLU A 102 -13.32 -24.66 -18.37
N ASN A 103 -12.01 -24.67 -18.61
CA ASN A 103 -11.38 -25.24 -19.80
C ASN A 103 -10.49 -26.47 -19.45
N PRO A 104 -11.09 -27.56 -18.93
CA PRO A 104 -10.36 -28.67 -18.31
C PRO A 104 -9.43 -29.45 -19.27
N GLN A 105 -9.63 -29.33 -20.58
CA GLN A 105 -8.84 -30.02 -21.61
C GLN A 105 -7.65 -29.18 -22.11
N GLN A 106 -7.49 -27.94 -21.63
CA GLN A 106 -6.33 -27.13 -21.99
C GLN A 106 -5.07 -27.60 -21.24
N PRO A 107 -3.89 -27.44 -21.87
CA PRO A 107 -2.61 -27.61 -21.19
C PRO A 107 -2.51 -26.72 -19.96
N ALA A 108 -1.98 -27.27 -18.86
CA ALA A 108 -1.72 -26.48 -17.68
C ALA A 108 -0.54 -25.52 -17.91
N ILE A 109 -0.72 -24.24 -17.57
CA ILE A 109 0.26 -23.17 -17.79
C ILE A 109 1.15 -23.04 -16.56
N GLU A 110 2.44 -23.39 -16.65
CA GLU A 110 3.36 -23.34 -15.49
C GLU A 110 3.49 -21.93 -14.86
N SER A 111 3.35 -20.88 -15.67
CA SER A 111 3.46 -19.49 -15.20
C SER A 111 2.12 -18.88 -14.77
N LEU A 112 1.03 -19.66 -14.69
CA LEU A 112 -0.34 -19.17 -14.46
C LEU A 112 -0.42 -18.15 -13.30
N LEU A 113 0.28 -18.42 -12.19
CA LEU A 113 0.20 -17.63 -10.96
C LEU A 113 1.50 -16.88 -10.62
N LYS A 114 2.61 -17.12 -11.34
CA LYS A 114 3.96 -16.66 -10.91
C LYS A 114 4.10 -15.15 -10.82
N THR A 115 3.61 -14.42 -11.82
CA THR A 115 3.63 -12.95 -11.82
C THR A 115 2.79 -12.40 -10.67
N TYR A 116 1.57 -12.92 -10.51
CA TYR A 116 0.65 -12.49 -9.46
C TYR A 116 1.19 -12.77 -8.06
N VAL A 117 1.91 -13.89 -7.86
CA VAL A 117 2.60 -14.14 -6.59
C VAL A 117 3.63 -13.06 -6.28
N SER A 118 4.44 -12.66 -7.25
CA SER A 118 5.44 -11.61 -7.06
C SER A 118 4.78 -10.26 -6.71
N GLU A 119 3.75 -9.88 -7.46
CA GLU A 119 3.00 -8.65 -7.25
C GLU A 119 2.30 -8.62 -5.89
N GLY A 120 1.60 -9.70 -5.56
CA GLY A 120 0.89 -9.84 -4.28
C GLY A 120 1.84 -9.76 -3.09
N ASN A 121 3.03 -10.37 -3.18
CA ASN A 121 4.04 -10.28 -2.12
C ASN A 121 4.53 -8.84 -1.94
N GLN A 122 4.76 -8.11 -3.04
CA GLN A 122 5.19 -6.72 -2.99
C GLN A 122 4.11 -5.81 -2.39
N ALA A 123 2.85 -5.97 -2.81
CA ALA A 123 1.72 -5.23 -2.27
C ALA A 123 1.53 -5.52 -0.76
N ASN A 124 1.58 -6.80 -0.37
CA ASN A 124 1.46 -7.22 1.03
C ASN A 124 2.59 -6.64 1.89
N GLU A 125 3.83 -6.63 1.40
CA GLU A 125 4.96 -6.06 2.14
C GLU A 125 4.84 -4.55 2.31
N ILE A 126 4.36 -3.84 1.28
CA ILE A 126 4.06 -2.40 1.40
C ILE A 126 3.03 -2.16 2.51
N ILE A 127 1.95 -2.93 2.56
CA ILE A 127 0.91 -2.81 3.60
C ILE A 127 1.53 -3.04 4.99
N LYS A 128 2.31 -4.11 5.17
CA LYS A 128 3.00 -4.43 6.43
C LYS A 128 3.89 -3.27 6.89
N GLN A 129 4.74 -2.74 6.01
CA GLN A 129 5.73 -1.70 6.34
C GLN A 129 5.12 -0.30 6.52
N THR A 130 3.91 -0.05 6.03
CA THR A 130 3.36 1.32 6.06
C THR A 130 2.98 1.74 7.49
N GLU A 131 3.75 2.65 8.09
CA GLU A 131 3.47 3.17 9.44
C GLU A 131 2.28 4.15 9.46
N TYR A 132 1.15 3.70 10.02
CA TYR A 132 -0.11 4.47 9.99
C TYR A 132 -0.51 5.11 11.32
N ILE A 133 0.28 4.90 12.38
CA ILE A 133 -0.04 5.15 13.80
C ILE A 133 -0.42 6.62 14.11
N THR A 134 -0.11 7.57 13.24
CA THR A 134 -0.28 9.01 13.49
C THR A 134 -1.35 9.69 12.64
N ILE A 135 -2.02 8.97 11.74
CA ILE A 135 -2.82 9.58 10.67
C ILE A 135 -4.34 9.54 10.92
N LEU A 136 -4.82 8.63 11.78
CA LEU A 136 -6.21 8.17 11.77
C LEU A 136 -6.93 8.22 13.12
N ARG A 137 -8.26 8.23 13.07
CA ARG A 137 -9.15 7.96 14.21
C ARG A 137 -8.93 6.53 14.73
N ASN A 138 -9.10 6.32 16.04
CA ASN A 138 -8.76 5.08 16.76
C ASN A 138 -9.24 3.79 16.08
N GLU A 139 -10.44 3.77 15.51
CA GLU A 139 -11.03 2.58 14.88
C GLU A 139 -10.26 2.08 13.65
N LEU A 140 -9.79 3.00 12.79
CA LEU A 140 -9.06 2.62 11.59
C LEU A 140 -7.65 2.11 11.91
N LYS A 141 -7.04 2.66 12.95
CA LYS A 141 -5.75 2.19 13.44
C LYS A 141 -5.86 0.71 13.85
N THR A 142 -6.88 0.37 14.64
CA THR A 142 -7.12 -1.01 15.08
C THR A 142 -7.37 -1.94 13.90
N ASN A 143 -8.19 -1.54 12.93
CA ASN A 143 -8.49 -2.38 11.77
C ASN A 143 -7.26 -2.65 10.88
N ILE A 144 -6.41 -1.64 10.66
CA ILE A 144 -5.16 -1.81 9.90
C ILE A 144 -4.17 -2.67 10.70
N GLU A 145 -4.05 -2.47 12.01
CA GLU A 145 -3.19 -3.31 12.86
C GLU A 145 -3.66 -4.77 12.86
N ASN A 146 -4.97 -5.02 12.96
CA ASN A 146 -5.55 -6.35 12.85
C ASN A 146 -5.30 -6.97 11.47
N PHE A 147 -5.50 -6.20 10.39
CA PHE A 147 -5.21 -6.67 9.03
C PHE A 147 -3.74 -7.08 8.88
N LYS A 148 -2.81 -6.30 9.42
CA LYS A 148 -1.37 -6.60 9.37
C LYS A 148 -0.98 -7.85 10.16
N ILE A 149 -1.62 -8.10 11.29
CA ILE A 149 -1.31 -9.24 12.16
C ILE A 149 -1.92 -10.52 11.60
N GLU A 150 -3.19 -10.46 11.19
CA GLU A 150 -3.97 -11.65 10.84
C GLU A 150 -4.01 -11.90 9.33
N GLU A 151 -4.45 -10.92 8.54
CA GLU A 151 -4.73 -11.10 7.12
C GLU A 151 -3.46 -11.12 6.28
N CYS A 152 -2.49 -10.25 6.56
CA CYS A 152 -1.21 -10.25 5.85
C CYS A 152 -0.45 -11.60 5.96
N ALA A 153 -0.64 -12.35 7.04
CA ALA A 153 -0.08 -13.69 7.21
C ALA A 153 -0.83 -14.73 6.35
N LYS A 154 -2.17 -14.68 6.31
CA LYS A 154 -2.99 -15.54 5.45
C LYS A 154 -2.71 -15.28 3.97
N VAL A 155 -2.67 -14.01 3.57
CA VAL A 155 -2.30 -13.60 2.21
C VAL A 155 -0.95 -14.18 1.82
N GLN A 156 0.06 -14.07 2.69
CA GLN A 156 1.38 -14.63 2.42
C GLN A 156 1.34 -16.15 2.27
N GLU A 157 0.53 -16.84 3.07
CA GLU A 157 0.36 -18.29 2.96
C GLU A 157 -0.32 -18.67 1.63
N ILE A 158 -1.41 -18.01 1.23
CA ILE A 158 -2.08 -18.24 -0.06
C ILE A 158 -1.09 -18.05 -1.22
N LEU A 159 -0.31 -16.96 -1.20
CA LEU A 159 0.70 -16.68 -2.24
C LEU A 159 1.81 -17.74 -2.25
N ARG A 160 2.22 -18.23 -1.07
CA ARG A 160 3.19 -19.33 -0.94
C ARG A 160 2.62 -20.62 -1.55
N GLN A 161 1.38 -20.96 -1.23
CA GLN A 161 0.71 -22.14 -1.80
C GLN A 161 0.57 -22.01 -3.33
N ALA A 162 0.14 -20.86 -3.83
CA ALA A 162 0.01 -20.58 -5.25
C ALA A 162 1.34 -20.75 -6.01
N TYR A 163 2.46 -20.37 -5.38
CA TYR A 163 3.80 -20.53 -5.96
C TYR A 163 4.27 -21.98 -5.94
N PHE A 164 4.24 -22.63 -4.78
CA PHE A 164 4.87 -23.94 -4.60
C PHE A 164 3.92 -25.10 -4.93
N TYR A 165 2.69 -25.08 -4.44
CA TYR A 165 1.79 -26.24 -4.54
C TYR A 165 1.26 -26.44 -5.96
N TYR A 166 1.07 -25.36 -6.71
CA TYR A 166 0.73 -25.48 -8.13
C TYR A 166 1.86 -26.14 -8.93
N ASP A 167 3.10 -25.66 -8.77
CA ASP A 167 4.28 -26.28 -9.41
C ASP A 167 4.49 -27.73 -8.97
N ILE A 168 4.26 -28.05 -7.69
CA ILE A 168 4.30 -29.43 -7.18
C ILE A 168 3.24 -30.30 -7.86
N ALA A 169 1.99 -29.83 -7.96
CA ALA A 169 0.90 -30.58 -8.60
C ALA A 169 1.21 -30.90 -10.07
N LEU A 170 1.80 -29.95 -10.80
CA LEU A 170 2.25 -30.15 -12.18
C LEU A 170 3.36 -31.20 -12.25
N ASN A 171 4.39 -31.06 -11.43
CA ASN A 171 5.55 -31.95 -11.45
C ASN A 171 5.21 -33.38 -10.98
N GLU A 172 4.36 -33.52 -9.97
CA GLU A 172 3.88 -34.83 -9.55
C GLU A 172 3.06 -35.52 -10.64
N THR A 173 2.23 -34.77 -11.37
CA THR A 173 1.47 -35.33 -12.51
C THR A 173 2.41 -35.82 -13.61
N LYS A 174 3.45 -35.05 -13.95
CA LYS A 174 4.50 -35.46 -14.90
C LYS A 174 5.20 -36.74 -14.43
N ILE A 175 5.53 -36.85 -13.15
CA ILE A 175 6.15 -38.06 -12.58
C ILE A 175 5.22 -39.26 -12.68
N ASP A 176 3.94 -39.11 -12.39
CA ASP A 176 2.95 -40.20 -12.46
C ASP A 176 2.72 -40.68 -13.89
N ASP A 177 2.74 -39.76 -14.87
CA ASP A 177 2.69 -40.09 -16.30
C ASP A 177 3.93 -40.87 -16.75
N LEU A 178 5.12 -40.46 -16.33
CA LEU A 178 6.37 -41.17 -16.61
C LEU A 178 6.36 -42.60 -16.02
N ARG A 179 5.90 -42.75 -14.78
CA ARG A 179 5.75 -44.07 -14.12
C ARG A 179 4.77 -44.97 -14.85
N SER A 180 3.78 -44.39 -15.53
CA SER A 180 2.75 -45.10 -16.29
C SER A 180 3.14 -45.33 -17.77
N ASN A 181 4.41 -45.13 -18.14
CA ASN A 181 4.91 -45.18 -19.52
C ASN A 181 4.19 -44.23 -20.51
N LYS A 182 3.56 -43.16 -20.02
CA LYS A 182 2.96 -42.10 -20.86
C LYS A 182 4.01 -41.03 -21.14
N ILE A 183 4.94 -41.34 -22.03
CA ILE A 183 6.04 -40.45 -22.40
C ILE A 183 5.49 -39.24 -23.18
N ASN A 184 5.93 -38.03 -22.83
CA ASN A 184 5.56 -36.76 -23.47
C ASN A 184 4.06 -36.40 -23.42
N ARG A 185 3.29 -36.95 -22.46
CA ARG A 185 1.92 -36.48 -22.23
C ARG A 185 1.95 -35.05 -21.69
N THR A 186 1.17 -34.17 -22.31
CA THR A 186 0.92 -32.83 -21.78
C THR A 186 0.02 -32.90 -20.56
N VAL A 187 0.44 -32.26 -19.46
CA VAL A 187 -0.38 -32.10 -18.25
C VAL A 187 -1.56 -31.18 -18.57
N LEU A 188 -2.76 -31.62 -18.24
CA LEU A 188 -4.01 -30.88 -18.47
C LEU A 188 -4.53 -30.30 -17.17
N ILE A 189 -5.38 -29.27 -17.26
CA ILE A 189 -6.06 -28.73 -16.07
C ILE A 189 -6.94 -29.78 -15.39
N SER A 190 -7.53 -30.71 -16.16
CA SER A 190 -8.33 -31.82 -15.64
C SER A 190 -7.56 -32.86 -14.83
N ASP A 191 -6.22 -32.84 -14.86
CA ASP A 191 -5.45 -33.81 -14.09
C ASP A 191 -5.75 -33.67 -12.58
N PRO A 192 -6.01 -34.79 -11.86
CA PRO A 192 -6.62 -34.73 -10.52
C PRO A 192 -5.88 -33.82 -9.53
N LYS A 193 -4.54 -33.88 -9.52
CA LYS A 193 -3.70 -33.06 -8.64
C LYS A 193 -3.75 -31.58 -9.01
N VAL A 194 -3.71 -31.28 -10.31
CA VAL A 194 -3.76 -29.91 -10.84
C VAL A 194 -5.12 -29.28 -10.54
N LYS A 195 -6.21 -29.96 -10.95
CA LYS A 195 -7.57 -29.52 -10.70
C LYS A 195 -7.82 -29.28 -9.21
N ARG A 196 -7.43 -30.24 -8.36
CA ARG A 196 -7.67 -30.14 -6.92
C ARG A 196 -6.92 -28.98 -6.28
N THR A 197 -5.68 -28.75 -6.71
CA THR A 197 -4.87 -27.62 -6.21
C THR A 197 -5.49 -26.29 -6.61
N LEU A 198 -5.94 -26.15 -7.86
CA LEU A 198 -6.61 -24.96 -8.35
C LEU A 198 -7.94 -24.70 -7.61
N GLU A 199 -8.75 -25.73 -7.35
CA GLU A 199 -9.99 -25.61 -6.57
C GLU A 199 -9.74 -25.12 -5.14
N ILE A 200 -8.70 -25.63 -4.47
CA ILE A 200 -8.34 -25.21 -3.11
C ILE A 200 -7.89 -23.74 -3.12
N LEU A 201 -6.96 -23.39 -4.01
CA LEU A 201 -6.45 -22.02 -4.13
C LEU A 201 -7.56 -21.02 -4.44
N ARG A 202 -8.47 -21.36 -5.36
CA ARG A 202 -9.61 -20.50 -5.70
C ARG A 202 -10.47 -20.20 -4.48
N LYS A 203 -10.79 -21.23 -3.71
CA LYS A 203 -11.59 -21.08 -2.49
C LYS A 203 -10.89 -20.19 -1.46
N GLU A 204 -9.60 -20.40 -1.21
CA GLU A 204 -8.85 -19.56 -0.26
C GLU A 204 -8.78 -18.09 -0.72
N ILE A 205 -8.65 -17.87 -2.04
CA ILE A 205 -8.68 -16.53 -2.63
C ILE A 205 -10.07 -15.90 -2.47
N GLU A 206 -11.14 -16.60 -2.82
CA GLU A 206 -12.53 -16.14 -2.68
C GLU A 206 -12.86 -15.77 -1.22
N ASP A 207 -12.36 -16.55 -0.25
CA ASP A 207 -12.57 -16.31 1.18
C ASP A 207 -11.84 -15.04 1.69
N GLU A 208 -10.67 -14.72 1.12
CA GLU A 208 -9.82 -13.60 1.57
C GLU A 208 -10.08 -12.29 0.80
N LEU A 209 -10.58 -12.35 -0.44
CA LEU A 209 -10.83 -11.21 -1.32
C LEU A 209 -11.66 -10.08 -0.66
N PRO A 210 -12.76 -10.37 0.09
CA PRO A 210 -13.56 -9.34 0.76
C PRO A 210 -12.78 -8.57 1.83
N ARG A 211 -11.76 -9.18 2.47
CA ARG A 211 -10.91 -8.50 3.47
C ARG A 211 -10.06 -7.41 2.81
N MET A 212 -9.54 -7.70 1.61
CA MET A 212 -8.72 -6.76 0.82
C MET A 212 -9.57 -5.60 0.30
N GLU A 213 -10.76 -5.90 -0.20
CA GLU A 213 -11.75 -4.89 -0.61
C GLU A 213 -12.13 -3.98 0.57
N SER A 214 -12.43 -4.58 1.72
CA SER A 214 -12.77 -3.84 2.94
C SER A 214 -11.64 -2.88 3.34
N LEU A 215 -10.38 -3.32 3.25
CA LEU A 215 -9.22 -2.46 3.52
C LEU A 215 -9.18 -1.25 2.57
N ALA A 216 -9.33 -1.47 1.27
CA ALA A 216 -9.27 -0.41 0.26
C ALA A 216 -10.42 0.60 0.41
N GLU A 217 -11.66 0.12 0.58
CA GLU A 217 -12.83 0.94 0.87
C GLU A 217 -12.63 1.82 2.11
N MET A 218 -12.12 1.19 3.17
CA MET A 218 -11.97 1.82 4.46
C MET A 218 -10.93 2.96 4.41
N VAL A 219 -9.83 2.75 3.66
CA VAL A 219 -8.84 3.80 3.40
C VAL A 219 -9.44 4.94 2.57
N ASP A 220 -10.19 4.63 1.51
CA ASP A 220 -10.79 5.64 0.64
C ASP A 220 -11.83 6.50 1.40
N ARG A 221 -12.72 5.86 2.17
CA ARG A 221 -13.70 6.57 3.03
C ARG A 221 -13.03 7.58 3.96
N GLN A 222 -11.88 7.23 4.53
CA GLN A 222 -11.16 8.09 5.47
C GLN A 222 -10.45 9.25 4.79
N THR A 223 -10.05 9.08 3.54
CA THR A 223 -9.56 10.16 2.69
C THR A 223 -10.68 10.95 2.00
N ARG A 224 -11.94 10.76 2.44
CA ARG A 224 -13.16 11.40 1.90
C ARG A 224 -13.39 11.07 0.42
N LYS A 225 -13.17 9.80 0.06
CA LYS A 225 -13.32 9.27 -1.30
C LYS A 225 -12.40 9.94 -2.32
N LYS A 226 -11.21 10.37 -1.88
CA LYS A 226 -10.23 11.05 -2.74
C LYS A 226 -9.75 10.15 -3.88
N TYR A 227 -9.72 8.83 -3.67
CA TYR A 227 -9.16 7.88 -4.61
C TYR A 227 -10.21 7.07 -5.37
N HIS A 228 -11.50 7.29 -5.09
CA HIS A 228 -12.62 6.72 -5.84
C HIS A 228 -12.54 5.19 -5.97
N TRP A 229 -12.51 4.48 -4.83
CA TRP A 229 -12.35 3.02 -4.79
C TRP A 229 -13.25 2.27 -5.78
N GLU A 230 -14.53 2.61 -5.85
CA GLU A 230 -15.49 1.95 -6.75
C GLU A 230 -15.10 2.04 -8.23
N GLU A 231 -14.55 3.18 -8.64
CA GLU A 231 -14.07 3.38 -10.01
C GLU A 231 -12.80 2.58 -10.27
N TYR A 232 -11.88 2.57 -9.29
CA TYR A 232 -10.67 1.76 -9.35
C TYR A 232 -10.97 0.26 -9.40
N LYS A 233 -11.88 -0.23 -8.55
CA LYS A 233 -12.35 -1.63 -8.54
C LYS A 233 -12.94 -2.00 -9.89
N LYS A 234 -13.87 -1.19 -10.42
CA LYS A 234 -14.46 -1.41 -11.74
C LYS A 234 -13.42 -1.44 -12.86
N TYR A 235 -12.41 -0.56 -12.80
CA TYR A 235 -11.31 -0.55 -13.74
C TYR A 235 -10.50 -1.86 -13.65
N SER A 236 -10.10 -2.26 -12.44
CA SER A 236 -9.40 -3.52 -12.19
C SER A 236 -10.18 -4.74 -12.70
N ASP A 237 -11.46 -4.87 -12.33
CA ASP A 237 -12.29 -6.02 -12.69
C ASP A 237 -12.52 -6.11 -14.21
N SER A 238 -12.62 -4.95 -14.90
CA SER A 238 -12.77 -4.88 -16.36
C SER A 238 -11.48 -5.13 -17.14
N HIS A 239 -10.33 -4.75 -16.59
CA HIS A 239 -9.00 -4.94 -17.20
C HIS A 239 -8.28 -6.20 -16.71
N CYS A 240 -8.99 -7.04 -15.96
CA CYS A 240 -8.59 -8.41 -15.67
C CYS A 240 -8.61 -9.23 -16.97
N ALA A 241 -7.62 -9.00 -17.84
CA ALA A 241 -7.41 -9.78 -19.04
C ALA A 241 -6.94 -11.16 -18.60
N SER A 242 -7.69 -12.18 -19.01
CA SER A 242 -7.29 -13.55 -18.76
C SER A 242 -6.04 -13.89 -19.57
N VAL A 243 -5.06 -14.47 -18.90
CA VAL A 243 -3.84 -14.97 -19.55
C VAL A 243 -4.17 -16.07 -20.58
N THR A 244 -5.33 -16.73 -20.45
CA THR A 244 -5.80 -17.76 -21.38
C THR A 244 -6.46 -17.19 -22.65
N LYS A 245 -6.78 -15.89 -22.67
CA LYS A 245 -7.43 -15.19 -23.80
C LYS A 245 -6.52 -14.18 -24.50
N LEU A 246 -5.23 -14.14 -24.17
CA LEU A 246 -4.28 -13.31 -24.91
C LEU A 246 -4.28 -13.77 -26.36
N ASN A 247 -4.65 -12.85 -27.27
CA ASN A 247 -4.54 -13.01 -28.71
C ASN A 247 -3.19 -13.67 -29.02
N GLY A 248 -3.23 -14.80 -29.72
CA GLY A 248 -2.04 -15.63 -29.93
C GLY A 248 -0.91 -14.82 -30.56
N PHE A 249 0.33 -15.31 -30.44
CA PHE A 249 1.50 -14.67 -31.05
C PHE A 249 1.28 -14.35 -32.55
N GLU A 250 0.53 -15.18 -33.26
CA GLU A 250 0.16 -14.93 -34.66
C GLU A 250 -0.70 -13.67 -34.87
N GLU A 251 -1.62 -13.37 -33.96
CA GLU A 251 -2.47 -12.18 -34.01
C GLU A 251 -1.71 -10.93 -33.57
N PHE A 252 -0.78 -11.07 -32.61
CA PHE A 252 0.21 -10.04 -32.31
C PHE A 252 1.09 -9.72 -33.53
N LEU A 253 1.57 -10.74 -34.25
CA LEU A 253 2.37 -10.56 -35.46
C LEU A 253 1.58 -9.89 -36.60
N LYS A 254 0.27 -10.19 -36.73
CA LYS A 254 -0.61 -9.50 -37.70
C LYS A 254 -0.71 -8.00 -37.43
N GLY A 255 -0.60 -7.57 -36.18
CA GLY A 255 -0.55 -6.15 -35.79
C GLY A 255 0.73 -5.42 -36.22
N GLY A 256 1.80 -6.15 -36.56
CA GLY A 256 3.07 -5.58 -37.03
C GLY A 256 3.16 -5.38 -38.54
N GLY A 257 2.15 -5.77 -39.32
CA GLY A 257 2.16 -5.67 -40.79
C GLY A 257 2.10 -4.26 -41.37
N THR A 258 2.07 -3.22 -40.53
CA THR A 258 2.11 -1.80 -40.90
C THR A 258 3.34 -1.08 -40.32
N LEU A 259 4.45 -1.78 -40.10
CA LEU A 259 5.77 -1.18 -39.85
C LEU A 259 6.66 -1.30 -41.08
#